data_AF-A0A250DQ34-F1
#
_entry.id   AF-A0A250DQ34-F1
#
_cell.length_a   1.000
_cell.length_b   1.000
_cell.length_c   1.000
_cell.angle_alpha   90.00
_cell.angle_beta   90.00
_cell.angle_gamma   90.00
#
_symmetry.space_group_name_H-M   'P 1'
#
loop_
_entity.id
_entity.type
_entity.pdbx_description
1 polymer ?
#
loop_
_entity_poly.entity_id
_entity_poly.type
_entity_poly.pdbx_seq_one_letter_code
_entity_poly.pdbx_strand_id
1 'polypeptide(L)'
;MTALSVAAWPARGRLLFPGVLACAVVAAASTFLSQHYGAPVMLFALILGMAMNFLSAEGPCKPGIEFTARHVLRWGVALLGLRITAAQVVALGWHPVLLVAVSLVLTIGVSMVVARLMGFNVLFGLLSGGATAICGASAALALAAALPPHPLKERATLFTVVGVSALSTLTMIAYPLIARALGMDAHTAGVFLGATIHDVAQVVGAGYGMSQATGDTATLVKLMRVAALLPVILFAVMFTRATGKAVGGQRPPLLPWFAVAFAALVALNSTGWLSPSLTTAGSDLSRWCLVAAMAGIGMKTQLRELVDVGLKPVVLMVGETVFIAALVLALLRWAP
;
A
#
# COMPACT_ATOMS: atom_id res chain seq x y z
N MET A 1 -32.48 5.45 39.44
CA MET A 1 -31.22 4.87 38.92
C MET A 1 -31.34 4.83 37.41
N THR A 2 -30.96 5.92 36.78
CA THR A 2 -31.11 6.20 35.35
C THR A 2 -30.02 5.48 34.58
N ALA A 3 -30.41 4.47 33.81
CA ALA A 3 -29.55 3.85 32.81
C ALA A 3 -29.10 4.93 31.82
N LEU A 4 -27.80 5.23 31.84
CA LEU A 4 -27.12 6.05 30.83
C LEU A 4 -27.27 5.36 29.48
N SER A 5 -28.34 5.69 28.76
CA SER A 5 -28.54 5.14 27.42
C SER A 5 -27.47 5.73 26.52
N VAL A 6 -26.70 4.85 25.87
CA VAL A 6 -25.67 5.13 24.86
C VAL A 6 -26.30 5.73 23.58
N ALA A 7 -27.53 6.26 23.65
CA ALA A 7 -28.47 6.50 22.56
C ALA A 7 -28.20 7.73 21.67
N ALA A 8 -27.06 8.41 21.84
CA ALA A 8 -26.70 9.56 21.01
C ALA A 8 -25.40 9.37 20.19
N TRP A 9 -24.91 8.14 20.03
CA TRP A 9 -23.84 7.90 19.05
C TRP A 9 -24.43 7.89 17.64
N PRO A 10 -23.82 8.56 16.64
CA PRO A 10 -24.26 8.49 15.25
C PRO A 10 -24.41 7.03 14.84
N ALA A 11 -25.48 6.65 14.13
CA ALA A 11 -25.74 5.26 13.72
C ALA A 11 -24.52 4.59 13.06
N ARG A 12 -23.70 5.37 12.36
CA ARG A 12 -22.42 4.94 11.79
C ARG A 12 -21.36 4.55 12.83
N GLY A 13 -21.27 5.25 13.95
CA GLY A 13 -20.38 4.91 15.05
C GLY A 13 -20.73 3.55 15.66
N ARG A 14 -22.02 3.28 15.89
CA ARG A 14 -22.50 1.98 16.39
C ARG A 14 -22.21 0.83 15.43
N LEU A 15 -22.32 1.06 14.12
CA LEU A 15 -22.01 0.06 13.09
C LEU A 15 -20.52 -0.28 13.04
N LEU A 16 -19.63 0.72 13.17
CA LEU A 16 -18.19 0.54 13.04
C LEU A 16 -17.53 0.07 14.34
N PHE A 17 -18.11 0.41 15.49
CA PHE A 17 -17.51 0.20 16.81
C PHE A 17 -17.03 -1.24 17.06
N PRO A 18 -17.81 -2.32 16.79
CA PRO A 18 -17.38 -3.68 17.10
C PRO A 18 -16.08 -4.07 16.38
N GLY A 19 -15.99 -3.75 15.09
CA GLY A 19 -14.80 -4.08 14.29
C GLY A 19 -13.59 -3.21 14.59
N VAL A 20 -13.80 -1.92 14.86
CA VAL A 20 -12.72 -1.01 15.29
C VAL A 20 -12.17 -1.47 16.64
N LEU A 21 -13.05 -1.83 17.58
CA LEU A 21 -12.66 -2.35 18.88
C LEU A 21 -11.88 -3.66 18.75
N ALA A 22 -12.31 -4.60 17.91
CA ALA A 22 -11.59 -5.84 17.64
C ALA A 22 -10.16 -5.56 17.12
N CYS A 23 -10.01 -4.64 16.16
CA CYS A 23 -8.68 -4.25 15.66
C CYS A 23 -7.83 -3.59 16.75
N ALA A 24 -8.43 -2.74 17.60
CA ALA A 24 -7.74 -2.07 18.69
C ALA A 24 -7.26 -3.06 19.77
N VAL A 25 -8.07 -4.06 20.11
CA VAL A 25 -7.70 -5.13 21.06
C VAL A 25 -6.53 -5.94 20.51
N VAL A 26 -6.59 -6.35 19.24
CA VAL A 26 -5.47 -7.07 18.61
C VAL A 26 -4.22 -6.19 18.53
N ALA A 27 -4.35 -4.89 18.25
CA ALA A 27 -3.23 -3.95 18.26
C ALA A 27 -2.58 -3.81 19.65
N ALA A 28 -3.39 -3.72 20.71
CA ALA A 28 -2.91 -3.67 22.08
C ALA A 28 -2.19 -4.96 22.47
N ALA A 29 -2.78 -6.12 22.16
CA ALA A 29 -2.16 -7.43 22.38
C ALA A 29 -0.83 -7.57 21.62
N SER A 30 -0.78 -7.11 20.37
CA SER A 30 0.44 -7.13 19.55
C SER A 30 1.53 -6.25 20.13
N THR A 31 1.16 -5.09 20.67
CA THR A 31 2.09 -4.16 21.32
C THR A 31 2.66 -4.78 22.60
N PHE A 32 1.81 -5.40 23.41
CA PHE A 32 2.22 -6.13 24.61
C PHE A 32 3.20 -7.26 24.26
N LEU A 33 2.88 -8.11 23.28
CA LEU A 33 3.77 -9.20 22.85
C LEU A 33 5.10 -8.66 22.30
N SER A 34 5.07 -7.59 21.51
CA SER A 34 6.29 -6.97 20.99
C SER A 34 7.24 -6.51 22.09
N GLN A 35 6.69 -5.92 23.17
CA GLN A 35 7.48 -5.47 24.32
C GLN A 35 8.10 -6.64 25.12
N HIS A 36 7.45 -7.80 25.16
CA HIS A 36 7.91 -8.95 25.94
C HIS A 36 8.83 -9.90 25.16
N TYR A 37 8.59 -10.08 23.86
CA TYR A 37 9.31 -11.04 23.02
C TYR A 37 10.33 -10.38 22.07
N GLY A 38 10.40 -9.05 22.02
CA GLY A 38 11.36 -8.31 21.19
C GLY A 38 11.12 -8.38 19.68
N ALA A 39 10.06 -9.06 19.23
CA ALA A 39 9.70 -9.16 17.83
C ALA A 39 8.86 -7.95 17.36
N PRO A 40 8.83 -7.64 16.05
CA PRO A 40 8.20 -6.43 15.53
C PRO A 40 6.68 -6.41 15.74
N VAL A 41 6.14 -5.30 16.27
CA VAL A 41 4.71 -5.14 16.55
C VAL A 41 3.80 -5.33 15.32
N MET A 42 4.25 -4.89 14.14
CA MET A 42 3.50 -5.04 12.90
C MET A 42 3.33 -6.50 12.49
N LEU A 43 4.35 -7.34 12.78
CA LEU A 43 4.29 -8.77 12.51
C LEU A 43 3.28 -9.46 13.43
N PHE A 44 3.29 -9.15 14.72
CA PHE A 44 2.27 -9.66 15.65
C PHE A 44 0.87 -9.23 15.27
N ALA A 45 0.67 -7.96 14.91
CA ALA A 45 -0.63 -7.43 14.49
C ALA A 45 -1.16 -8.18 13.27
N LEU A 46 -0.31 -8.45 12.28
CA LEU A 46 -0.69 -9.24 11.11
C LEU A 46 -1.06 -10.68 11.47
N ILE A 47 -0.20 -11.39 12.21
CA ILE A 47 -0.39 -12.82 12.53
C ILE A 47 -1.63 -13.01 13.42
N LEU A 48 -1.77 -12.21 14.47
CA LEU A 48 -2.95 -12.25 15.33
C LEU A 48 -4.21 -11.81 14.59
N GLY A 49 -4.09 -10.82 13.70
CA GLY A 49 -5.17 -10.44 12.80
C GLY A 49 -5.63 -11.62 11.94
N MET A 50 -4.70 -12.33 11.29
CA MET A 50 -5.01 -13.52 10.48
C MET A 50 -5.66 -14.63 11.32
N ALA A 51 -5.19 -14.86 12.55
CA ALA A 51 -5.84 -15.82 13.46
C ALA A 51 -7.30 -15.43 13.76
N MET A 52 -7.61 -14.13 13.76
CA MET A 52 -8.94 -13.57 13.98
C MET A 52 -9.73 -13.33 12.68
N ASN A 53 -9.32 -13.93 11.54
CA ASN A 53 -9.94 -13.70 10.23
C ASN A 53 -11.45 -13.97 10.19
N PHE A 54 -11.94 -14.92 11.00
CA PHE A 54 -13.37 -15.27 11.10
C PHE A 54 -14.26 -14.06 11.48
N LEU A 55 -13.73 -13.06 12.20
CA LEU A 55 -14.47 -11.83 12.56
C LEU A 55 -14.76 -10.93 11.34
N SER A 56 -14.03 -11.11 10.25
CA SER A 56 -14.18 -10.31 9.02
C SER A 56 -15.09 -10.93 7.97
N ALA A 57 -15.39 -12.23 8.08
CA ALA A 57 -16.17 -12.96 7.09
C ALA A 57 -17.61 -12.45 7.02
N GLU A 58 -18.31 -12.51 8.16
CA GLU A 58 -19.70 -12.11 8.33
C GLU A 58 -19.93 -11.53 9.74
N GLY A 59 -21.03 -10.80 9.92
CA GLY A 59 -21.44 -10.29 11.23
C GLY A 59 -21.02 -8.84 11.54
N PRO A 60 -21.19 -8.40 12.81
CA PRO A 60 -21.15 -6.99 13.19
C PRO A 60 -19.76 -6.36 13.17
N CYS A 61 -18.69 -7.17 13.17
CA CYS A 61 -17.30 -6.66 13.17
C CYS A 61 -16.81 -6.26 11.77
N LYS A 62 -17.37 -6.84 10.70
CA LYS A 62 -16.90 -6.64 9.33
C LYS A 62 -16.80 -5.15 8.91
N PRO A 63 -17.82 -4.30 9.10
CA PRO A 63 -17.74 -2.89 8.68
C PRO A 63 -16.62 -2.12 9.39
N GLY A 64 -16.43 -2.37 10.69
CA GLY A 64 -15.38 -1.73 11.48
C GLY A 64 -13.97 -2.20 11.12
N ILE A 65 -13.81 -3.50 10.84
CA ILE A 65 -12.53 -4.07 10.37
C ILE A 65 -12.16 -3.47 9.01
N GLU A 66 -13.11 -3.40 8.07
CA GLU A 66 -12.89 -2.78 6.76
C GLU A 66 -12.57 -1.29 6.85
N PHE A 67 -13.26 -0.57 7.74
CA PHE A 67 -12.97 0.82 8.03
C PHE A 67 -11.55 0.99 8.57
N THR A 68 -11.13 0.15 9.50
CA THR A 68 -9.80 0.23 10.12
C THR A 68 -8.69 -0.10 9.11
N ALA A 69 -8.84 -1.20 8.37
CA ALA A 69 -7.88 -1.64 7.36
C ALA A 69 -7.69 -0.63 6.22
N ARG A 70 -8.69 0.21 5.91
CA ARG A 70 -8.65 1.17 4.80
C ARG A 70 -8.50 2.62 5.23
N HIS A 71 -9.38 3.11 6.09
CA HIS A 71 -9.46 4.54 6.42
C HIS A 71 -8.51 4.91 7.55
N VAL A 72 -8.47 4.11 8.62
CA VAL A 72 -7.53 4.33 9.74
C VAL A 72 -6.10 4.17 9.26
N LEU A 73 -5.83 3.20 8.37
CA LEU A 73 -4.54 3.08 7.68
C LEU A 73 -4.13 4.39 6.99
N ARG A 74 -5.01 4.94 6.15
CA ARG A 74 -4.73 6.16 5.36
C ARG A 74 -4.48 7.37 6.26
N TRP A 75 -5.22 7.48 7.37
CA TRP A 75 -4.93 8.48 8.40
C TRP A 75 -3.58 8.25 9.07
N GLY A 76 -3.23 7.02 9.42
CA GLY A 76 -1.92 6.69 9.97
C GLY A 76 -0.78 7.06 9.02
N VAL A 77 -0.90 6.71 7.74
CA VAL A 77 0.08 7.07 6.70
C VAL A 77 0.14 8.59 6.52
N ALA A 78 -0.98 9.31 6.49
CA ALA A 78 -0.97 10.77 6.41
C ALA A 78 -0.22 11.40 7.60
N LEU A 79 -0.58 11.00 8.83
CA LEU A 79 0.03 11.48 10.06
C LEU A 79 1.52 11.17 10.17
N LEU A 80 2.01 10.16 9.44
CA LEU A 80 3.43 9.86 9.35
C LEU A 80 4.25 11.03 8.76
N GLY A 81 3.61 11.92 7.99
CA GLY A 81 4.24 13.15 7.49
C GLY A 81 4.75 14.07 8.61
N LEU A 82 4.19 13.96 9.82
CA LEU A 82 4.67 14.69 11.00
C LEU A 82 6.00 14.16 11.55
N ARG A 83 6.43 12.95 11.17
CA ARG A 83 7.73 12.37 11.55
C ARG A 83 8.85 12.80 10.61
N ILE A 84 8.50 13.22 9.39
CA ILE A 84 9.44 13.39 8.30
C ILE A 84 9.63 14.87 7.98
N THR A 85 10.87 15.27 7.69
CA THR A 85 11.22 16.64 7.30
C THR A 85 11.64 16.71 5.84
N ALA A 86 11.52 17.89 5.23
CA ALA A 86 12.00 18.16 3.88
C ALA A 86 13.53 17.95 3.79
N ALA A 87 14.27 18.23 4.86
CA ALA A 87 15.69 17.93 4.93
C ALA A 87 15.98 16.43 4.79
N GLN A 88 15.17 15.56 5.42
CA GLN A 88 15.28 14.11 5.25
C GLN A 88 14.90 13.67 3.82
N VAL A 89 13.87 14.29 3.23
CA VAL A 89 13.50 14.03 1.83
C VAL A 89 14.61 14.43 0.86
N VAL A 90 15.26 15.58 1.10
CA VAL A 90 16.41 16.05 0.30
C VAL A 90 17.63 15.16 0.53
N ALA A 91 17.87 14.72 1.77
CA ALA A 91 18.95 13.81 2.12
C ALA A 91 18.80 12.44 1.45
N LEU A 92 17.56 12.02 1.15
CA LEU A 92 17.28 10.82 0.35
C LEU A 92 17.88 10.93 -1.07
N GLY A 93 18.09 12.15 -1.56
CA GLY A 93 18.74 12.43 -2.83
C GLY A 93 17.87 12.19 -4.05
N TRP A 94 18.44 12.45 -5.23
CA TRP A 94 17.78 12.27 -6.52
C TRP A 94 17.76 10.81 -6.99
N HIS A 95 18.65 9.97 -6.45
CA HIS A 95 18.79 8.56 -6.82
C HIS A 95 17.49 7.75 -6.67
N PRO A 96 16.80 7.75 -5.51
CA PRO A 96 15.54 7.02 -5.38
C PRO A 96 14.43 7.56 -6.27
N VAL A 97 14.43 8.85 -6.60
CA VAL A 97 13.48 9.43 -7.57
C VAL A 97 13.72 8.84 -8.97
N LEU A 98 14.97 8.81 -9.44
CA LEU A 98 15.31 8.21 -10.73
C LEU A 98 15.02 6.70 -10.72
N LEU A 99 15.41 5.99 -9.67
CA LEU A 99 15.15 4.57 -9.50
C LEU A 99 13.65 4.27 -9.58
N VAL A 100 12.81 5.04 -8.88
CA VAL A 100 11.36 4.92 -8.94
C VAL A 100 10.84 5.19 -10.36
N ALA A 101 11.28 6.26 -11.00
CA ALA A 101 10.84 6.61 -12.35
C ALA A 101 11.20 5.51 -13.37
N VAL A 102 12.45 5.06 -13.37
CA VAL A 102 12.96 4.02 -14.28
C VAL A 102 12.27 2.68 -14.01
N SER A 103 12.22 2.24 -12.75
CA SER A 103 11.59 0.97 -12.39
C SER A 103 10.10 0.94 -12.74
N LEU A 104 9.39 2.05 -12.52
CA LEU A 104 7.98 2.18 -12.87
C LEU A 104 7.75 2.12 -14.38
N VAL A 105 8.48 2.92 -15.16
CA VAL A 105 8.33 2.97 -16.62
C VAL A 105 8.67 1.62 -17.24
N LEU A 106 9.78 1.01 -16.84
CA LEU A 106 10.20 -0.29 -17.37
C LEU A 106 9.24 -1.42 -16.97
N THR A 107 8.76 -1.45 -15.72
CA THR A 107 7.82 -2.49 -15.27
C THR A 107 6.50 -2.42 -16.04
N ILE A 108 5.95 -1.21 -16.24
CA ILE A 108 4.71 -1.03 -17.01
C ILE A 108 4.95 -1.37 -18.49
N GLY A 109 6.04 -0.92 -19.09
CA GLY A 109 6.37 -1.19 -20.48
C GLY A 109 6.56 -2.70 -20.74
N VAL A 110 7.34 -3.37 -19.90
CA VAL A 110 7.55 -4.83 -19.98
C VAL A 110 6.24 -5.58 -19.78
N SER A 111 5.42 -5.17 -18.80
CA SER A 111 4.10 -5.78 -18.59
C SER A 111 3.21 -5.66 -19.83
N MET A 112 3.14 -4.49 -20.47
CA MET A 112 2.38 -4.29 -21.71
C MET A 112 2.84 -5.20 -22.85
N VAL A 113 4.16 -5.40 -23.00
CA VAL A 113 4.74 -6.28 -24.00
C VAL A 113 4.47 -7.76 -23.67
N VAL A 114 4.78 -8.20 -22.46
CA VAL A 114 4.62 -9.60 -22.03
C VAL A 114 3.14 -9.99 -22.03
N ALA A 115 2.23 -9.12 -21.59
CA ALA A 115 0.80 -9.35 -21.69
C ALA A 115 0.37 -9.64 -23.13
N ARG A 116 0.85 -8.86 -24.09
CA ARG A 116 0.58 -9.08 -25.52
C ARG A 116 1.15 -10.41 -26.02
N LEU A 117 2.38 -10.76 -25.62
CA LEU A 117 3.01 -12.04 -25.98
C LEU A 117 2.26 -13.25 -25.41
N MET A 118 1.65 -13.10 -24.23
CA MET A 118 0.81 -14.13 -23.60
C MET A 118 -0.62 -14.20 -24.18
N GLY A 119 -0.95 -13.36 -25.16
CA GLY A 119 -2.25 -13.30 -25.83
C GLY A 119 -3.29 -12.41 -25.14
N PHE A 120 -2.89 -11.59 -24.16
CA PHE A 120 -3.76 -10.59 -23.55
C PHE A 120 -3.79 -9.27 -24.35
N ASN A 121 -4.79 -8.44 -24.06
CA ASN A 121 -4.82 -7.06 -24.53
C ASN A 121 -3.71 -6.24 -23.85
N VAL A 122 -3.03 -5.38 -24.60
CA VAL A 122 -2.01 -4.44 -24.09
C VAL A 122 -2.56 -3.60 -22.92
N LEU A 123 -3.84 -3.24 -22.93
CA LEU A 123 -4.48 -2.49 -21.85
C LEU A 123 -4.58 -3.30 -20.54
N PHE A 124 -4.62 -4.64 -20.63
CA PHE A 124 -4.52 -5.50 -19.46
C PHE A 124 -3.12 -5.43 -18.85
N GLY A 125 -2.05 -5.44 -19.67
CA GLY A 125 -0.68 -5.22 -19.18
C GLY A 125 -0.48 -3.83 -18.58
N LEU A 126 -1.07 -2.79 -19.17
CA LEU A 126 -1.05 -1.46 -18.54
C LEU A 126 -1.74 -1.45 -17.16
N LEU A 127 -2.86 -2.18 -17.04
CA LEU A 127 -3.61 -2.30 -15.80
C LEU A 127 -2.88 -3.16 -14.74
N SER A 128 -2.35 -4.33 -15.10
CA SER A 128 -1.63 -5.22 -14.18
C SER A 128 -0.26 -4.65 -13.81
N GLY A 129 0.54 -4.24 -14.80
CA GLY A 129 1.82 -3.60 -14.58
C GLY A 129 1.71 -2.31 -13.78
N GLY A 130 0.68 -1.49 -14.05
CA GLY A 130 0.40 -0.28 -13.26
C GLY A 130 0.00 -0.59 -11.81
N ALA A 131 -0.78 -1.64 -11.57
CA ALA A 131 -1.10 -2.12 -10.22
C ALA A 131 0.17 -2.56 -9.48
N THR A 132 1.01 -3.38 -10.11
CA THR A 132 2.26 -3.91 -9.55
C THR A 132 3.29 -2.80 -9.29
N ALA A 133 3.39 -1.83 -10.19
CA ALA A 133 4.42 -0.79 -10.19
C ALA A 133 4.08 0.46 -9.35
N ILE A 134 2.81 0.71 -8.97
CA ILE A 134 2.41 1.96 -8.30
C ILE A 134 1.98 1.70 -6.85
N CYS A 135 0.72 1.35 -6.63
CA CYS A 135 0.11 1.24 -5.30
C CYS A 135 -0.93 0.11 -5.20
N GLY A 136 -0.82 -0.92 -6.06
CA GLY A 136 -1.60 -2.14 -5.96
C GLY A 136 -3.04 -1.93 -6.39
N ALA A 137 -3.97 -2.31 -5.51
CA ALA A 137 -5.40 -2.29 -5.79
C ALA A 137 -5.92 -0.89 -6.16
N SER A 138 -5.39 0.16 -5.52
CA SER A 138 -5.83 1.54 -5.79
C SER A 138 -5.46 1.99 -7.20
N ALA A 139 -4.27 1.62 -7.68
CA ALA A 139 -3.84 1.89 -9.05
C ALA A 139 -4.65 1.06 -10.06
N ALA A 140 -4.90 -0.22 -9.78
CA ALA A 140 -5.73 -1.08 -10.63
C ALA A 140 -7.13 -0.48 -10.87
N LEU A 141 -7.80 -0.03 -9.81
CA LEU A 141 -9.12 0.59 -9.89
C LEU A 141 -9.10 1.93 -10.65
N ALA A 142 -8.10 2.77 -10.39
CA ALA A 142 -7.96 4.06 -11.05
C ALA A 142 -7.66 3.92 -12.55
N LEU A 143 -6.78 2.99 -12.92
CA LEU A 143 -6.48 2.67 -14.31
C LEU A 143 -7.68 2.02 -15.00
N ALA A 144 -8.36 1.08 -14.34
CA ALA A 144 -9.60 0.53 -14.85
C ALA A 144 -10.61 1.64 -15.15
N ALA A 145 -10.82 2.60 -14.24
CA ALA A 145 -11.73 3.72 -14.48
C ALA A 145 -11.33 4.58 -15.70
N ALA A 146 -10.03 4.78 -15.94
CA ALA A 146 -9.51 5.56 -17.06
C ALA A 146 -9.48 4.81 -18.41
N LEU A 147 -9.55 3.48 -18.39
CA LEU A 147 -9.50 2.64 -19.60
C LEU A 147 -10.89 2.47 -20.24
N PRO A 148 -10.96 2.33 -21.59
CA PRO A 148 -12.23 2.17 -22.31
C PRO A 148 -13.01 0.94 -21.83
N PRO A 149 -14.35 0.96 -21.94
CA PRO A 149 -15.18 -0.18 -21.60
C PRO A 149 -14.82 -1.39 -22.46
N HIS A 150 -14.81 -2.58 -21.83
CA HIS A 150 -14.56 -3.85 -22.49
C HIS A 150 -15.32 -4.95 -21.73
N PRO A 151 -15.86 -5.98 -22.39
CA PRO A 151 -16.66 -7.02 -21.73
C PRO A 151 -15.95 -7.71 -20.56
N LEU A 152 -14.63 -7.85 -20.65
CA LEU A 152 -13.80 -8.49 -19.62
C LEU A 152 -13.18 -7.52 -18.60
N LYS A 153 -13.54 -6.22 -18.63
CA LYS A 153 -12.89 -5.17 -17.82
C LYS A 153 -13.04 -5.41 -16.32
N GLU A 154 -14.25 -5.73 -15.86
CA GLU A 154 -14.51 -5.98 -14.44
C GLU A 154 -13.74 -7.20 -13.95
N ARG A 155 -13.82 -8.31 -14.71
CA ARG A 155 -13.08 -9.53 -14.40
C ARG A 155 -11.57 -9.31 -14.36
N ALA A 156 -11.02 -8.58 -15.33
CA ALA A 156 -9.61 -8.22 -15.36
C ALA A 156 -9.22 -7.35 -14.15
N THR A 157 -10.03 -6.37 -13.80
CA THR A 157 -9.81 -5.49 -12.64
C THR A 157 -9.83 -6.28 -11.34
N LEU A 158 -10.82 -7.16 -11.16
CA LEU A 158 -10.93 -8.04 -9.99
C LEU A 158 -9.71 -8.95 -9.88
N PHE A 159 -9.32 -9.63 -10.97
CA PHE A 159 -8.13 -10.49 -10.97
C PHE A 159 -6.86 -9.73 -10.61
N THR A 160 -6.67 -8.53 -11.16
CA THR A 160 -5.52 -7.70 -10.82
C THR A 160 -5.56 -7.23 -9.37
N VAL A 161 -6.71 -6.80 -8.86
CA VAL A 161 -6.85 -6.35 -7.46
C VAL A 161 -6.56 -7.49 -6.49
N VAL A 162 -7.12 -8.68 -6.73
CA VAL A 162 -6.88 -9.87 -5.88
C VAL A 162 -5.43 -10.32 -6.01
N GLY A 163 -4.92 -10.48 -7.24
CA GLY A 163 -3.56 -10.93 -7.50
C GLY A 163 -2.49 -10.00 -6.93
N VAL A 164 -2.66 -8.68 -7.06
CA VAL A 164 -1.67 -7.73 -6.54
C VAL A 164 -1.73 -7.64 -5.02
N SER A 165 -2.91 -7.82 -4.42
CA SER A 165 -3.07 -7.88 -2.97
C SER A 165 -2.38 -9.13 -2.41
N ALA A 166 -2.58 -10.27 -3.07
CA ALA A 166 -1.90 -11.52 -2.76
C ALA A 166 -0.38 -11.40 -2.79
N LEU A 167 0.14 -10.91 -3.92
CA LEU A 167 1.57 -10.72 -4.13
C LEU A 167 2.13 -9.68 -3.17
N SER A 168 1.37 -8.63 -2.82
CA SER A 168 1.80 -7.66 -1.80
C SER A 168 1.94 -8.30 -0.43
N THR A 169 1.00 -9.16 -0.03
CA THR A 169 1.09 -9.89 1.25
C THR A 169 2.28 -10.84 1.26
N LEU A 170 2.52 -11.55 0.15
CA LEU A 170 3.68 -12.42 0.00
C LEU A 170 5.00 -11.64 0.10
N THR A 171 5.12 -10.55 -0.66
CA THR A 171 6.33 -9.71 -0.69
C THR A 171 6.57 -8.97 0.62
N MET A 172 5.51 -8.58 1.35
CA MET A 172 5.62 -8.03 2.71
C MET A 172 6.35 -8.95 3.67
N ILE A 173 6.13 -10.27 3.55
CA ILE A 173 6.77 -11.28 4.41
C ILE A 173 8.15 -11.63 3.85
N ALA A 174 8.25 -11.86 2.54
CA ALA A 174 9.45 -12.37 1.90
C ALA A 174 10.57 -11.32 1.78
N TYR A 175 10.25 -10.08 1.42
CA TYR A 175 11.28 -9.09 1.08
C TYR A 175 12.10 -8.59 2.28
N PRO A 176 11.54 -8.41 3.49
CA PRO A 176 12.35 -8.17 4.68
C PRO A 176 13.41 -9.25 4.93
N LEU A 177 13.07 -10.51 4.68
CA LEU A 177 14.01 -11.64 4.81
C LEU A 177 15.11 -11.56 3.76
N ILE A 178 14.75 -11.23 2.51
CA ILE A 178 15.71 -11.02 1.42
C ILE A 178 16.64 -9.84 1.74
N ALA A 179 16.10 -8.71 2.21
CA ALA A 179 16.89 -7.52 2.55
C ALA A 179 17.90 -7.82 3.68
N ARG A 180 17.48 -8.57 4.71
CA ARG A 180 18.37 -9.04 5.79
C ARG A 180 19.43 -10.01 5.27
N ALA A 181 19.06 -10.98 4.43
CA ALA A 181 19.98 -11.95 3.86
C ALA A 181 21.04 -11.30 2.95
N LEU A 182 20.68 -10.22 2.27
CA LEU A 182 21.60 -9.42 1.45
C LEU A 182 22.42 -8.40 2.27
N GLY A 183 22.24 -8.35 3.60
CA GLY A 183 22.97 -7.43 4.47
C GLY A 183 22.67 -5.95 4.22
N MET A 184 21.48 -5.62 3.71
CA MET A 184 21.10 -4.24 3.43
C MET A 184 21.00 -3.42 4.72
N ASP A 185 21.54 -2.21 4.69
CA ASP A 185 21.34 -1.24 5.75
C ASP A 185 19.90 -0.72 5.76
N ALA A 186 19.53 0.03 6.81
CA ALA A 186 18.15 0.46 7.02
C ALA A 186 17.61 1.32 5.87
N HIS A 187 18.46 2.16 5.26
CA HIS A 187 18.10 3.02 4.15
C HIS A 187 17.91 2.22 2.85
N THR A 188 18.88 1.39 2.45
CA THR A 188 18.79 0.58 1.23
C THR A 188 17.64 -0.42 1.30
N ALA A 189 17.43 -1.05 2.47
CA ALA A 189 16.27 -1.89 2.70
C ALA A 189 14.96 -1.09 2.54
N GLY A 190 14.92 0.14 3.06
CA GLY A 190 13.78 1.03 2.92
C GLY A 190 13.46 1.34 1.45
N VAL A 191 14.48 1.71 0.67
CA VAL A 191 14.33 1.96 -0.77
C VAL A 191 13.87 0.70 -1.49
N PHE A 192 14.48 -0.45 -1.22
CA PHE A 192 14.09 -1.73 -1.83
C PHE A 192 12.63 -2.07 -1.54
N LEU A 193 12.20 -2.05 -0.27
CA LEU A 193 10.83 -2.38 0.11
C LEU A 193 9.82 -1.39 -0.50
N GLY A 194 10.09 -0.09 -0.39
CA GLY A 194 9.21 0.97 -0.92
C GLY A 194 9.10 0.93 -2.44
N ALA A 195 10.18 0.58 -3.15
CA ALA A 195 10.22 0.51 -4.60
C ALA A 195 9.57 -0.76 -5.19
N THR A 196 9.46 -1.85 -4.41
CA THR A 196 9.09 -3.16 -4.94
C THR A 196 7.75 -3.69 -4.43
N ILE A 197 7.43 -3.55 -3.13
CA ILE A 197 6.13 -4.02 -2.58
C ILE A 197 5.00 -3.20 -3.21
N HIS A 198 3.89 -3.84 -3.58
CA HIS A 198 2.89 -3.23 -4.46
C HIS A 198 1.86 -2.37 -3.74
N ASP A 199 1.49 -2.65 -2.49
CA ASP A 199 0.51 -1.86 -1.74
C ASP A 199 1.16 -1.05 -0.60
N VAL A 200 0.57 0.10 -0.27
CA VAL A 200 1.06 1.02 0.76
C VAL A 200 1.02 0.35 2.14
N ALA A 201 -0.06 -0.36 2.44
CA ALA A 201 -0.22 -0.97 3.77
C ALA A 201 0.88 -1.99 4.03
N GLN A 202 1.12 -2.86 3.05
CA GLN A 202 2.14 -3.89 3.09
C GLN A 202 3.57 -3.32 3.12
N VAL A 203 3.84 -2.22 2.41
CA VAL A 203 5.14 -1.51 2.53
C VAL A 203 5.35 -1.03 3.96
N VAL A 204 4.36 -0.36 4.54
CA VAL A 204 4.43 0.18 5.89
C VAL A 204 4.63 -0.95 6.91
N GLY A 205 3.87 -2.04 6.78
CA GLY A 205 4.03 -3.23 7.61
C GLY A 205 5.41 -3.86 7.54
N ALA A 206 5.94 -4.06 6.33
CA ALA A 206 7.26 -4.62 6.10
C ALA A 206 8.37 -3.70 6.64
N GLY A 207 8.31 -2.40 6.31
CA GLY A 207 9.34 -1.43 6.67
C GLY A 207 9.45 -1.23 8.17
N TYR A 208 8.34 -0.91 8.86
CA TYR A 208 8.32 -0.78 10.32
C TYR A 208 8.47 -2.12 11.05
N GLY A 209 8.23 -3.24 10.35
CA GLY A 209 8.61 -4.56 10.81
C GLY A 209 10.13 -4.76 10.90
N MET A 210 10.93 -4.00 10.14
CA MET A 210 12.39 -4.08 10.21
C MET A 210 12.99 -3.06 11.17
N SER A 211 12.69 -1.78 10.97
CA SER A 211 13.15 -0.68 11.83
C SER A 211 12.34 0.59 11.54
N GLN A 212 12.41 1.59 12.42
CA GLN A 212 11.76 2.88 12.17
C GLN A 212 12.34 3.58 10.93
N ALA A 213 13.67 3.61 10.78
CA ALA A 213 14.34 4.24 9.64
C ALA A 213 14.00 3.57 8.31
N THR A 214 13.91 2.23 8.29
CA THR A 214 13.46 1.46 7.12
C THR A 214 12.00 1.79 6.77
N GLY A 215 11.12 1.87 7.77
CA GLY A 215 9.71 2.23 7.58
C GLY A 215 9.50 3.64 7.02
N ASP A 216 10.21 4.63 7.56
CA ASP A 216 10.14 6.03 7.10
C ASP A 216 10.59 6.13 5.64
N THR A 217 11.74 5.53 5.32
CA THR A 217 12.30 5.50 3.95
C THR A 217 11.39 4.75 2.99
N ALA A 218 10.90 3.57 3.36
CA ALA A 218 10.03 2.76 2.51
C ALA A 218 8.70 3.47 2.23
N THR A 219 8.14 4.13 3.23
CA THR A 219 6.89 4.88 3.07
C THR A 219 7.09 6.06 2.13
N LEU A 220 8.20 6.81 2.26
CA LEU A 220 8.54 7.88 1.33
C LEU A 220 8.66 7.39 -0.11
N VAL A 221 9.46 6.35 -0.35
CA VAL A 221 9.66 5.78 -1.69
C VAL A 221 8.35 5.27 -2.27
N LYS A 222 7.49 4.69 -1.43
CA LYS A 222 6.17 4.23 -1.84
C LYS A 222 5.22 5.38 -2.20
N LEU A 223 5.22 6.47 -1.42
CA LEU A 223 4.38 7.63 -1.71
C LEU A 223 4.86 8.38 -2.96
N MET A 224 6.16 8.37 -3.27
CA MET A 224 6.68 8.84 -4.56
C MET A 224 6.09 8.03 -5.72
N ARG A 225 6.00 6.70 -5.59
CA ARG A 225 5.30 5.84 -6.57
C ARG A 225 3.81 6.15 -6.66
N VAL A 226 3.13 6.34 -5.53
CA VAL A 226 1.70 6.72 -5.50
C VAL A 226 1.47 8.04 -6.25
N ALA A 227 2.38 9.01 -6.13
CA ALA A 227 2.29 10.28 -6.85
C ALA A 227 2.38 10.10 -8.38
N ALA A 228 3.12 9.09 -8.84
CA ALA A 228 3.21 8.73 -10.26
C ALA A 228 1.92 8.11 -10.83
N LEU A 229 0.87 7.90 -10.01
CA LEU A 229 -0.43 7.46 -10.51
C LEU A 229 -1.04 8.44 -11.52
N LEU A 230 -0.95 9.75 -11.25
CA LEU A 230 -1.51 10.77 -12.13
C LEU A 230 -0.87 10.76 -13.53
N PRO A 231 0.46 10.84 -13.70
CA PRO A 231 1.07 10.78 -15.03
C PRO A 231 0.79 9.47 -15.76
N VAL A 232 0.71 8.32 -15.07
CA VAL A 232 0.37 7.04 -15.71
C VAL A 232 -1.07 7.00 -16.20
N ILE A 233 -2.02 7.58 -15.47
CA ILE A 233 -3.41 7.71 -15.91
C ILE A 233 -3.50 8.62 -17.14
N LEU A 234 -2.79 9.75 -17.15
CA LEU A 234 -2.74 10.64 -18.31
C LEU A 234 -2.17 9.91 -19.53
N PHE A 235 -1.09 9.13 -19.33
CA PHE A 235 -0.55 8.25 -20.37
C PHE A 235 -1.59 7.24 -20.88
N ALA A 236 -2.32 6.56 -20.00
CA ALA A 236 -3.36 5.61 -20.37
C ALA A 236 -4.46 6.26 -21.24
N VAL A 237 -4.90 7.47 -20.87
CA VAL A 237 -5.88 8.24 -21.63
C VAL A 237 -5.32 8.67 -23.00
N MET A 238 -4.09 9.19 -23.06
CA MET A 238 -3.46 9.59 -24.32
C MET A 238 -3.24 8.38 -25.25
N PHE A 239 -2.81 7.25 -24.71
CA PHE A 239 -2.57 6.01 -25.45
C PHE A 239 -3.87 5.44 -26.05
N THR A 240 -4.96 5.44 -25.27
CA THR A 240 -6.27 4.98 -25.74
C THR A 240 -6.90 5.93 -26.77
N ARG A 241 -6.65 7.24 -26.64
CA ARG A 241 -7.04 8.23 -27.65
C ARG A 241 -6.29 8.06 -28.96
N ALA A 242 -4.97 7.91 -28.91
CA ALA A 242 -4.14 7.71 -30.09
C ALA A 242 -4.48 6.41 -30.86
N THR A 243 -4.98 5.39 -30.16
CA THR A 243 -5.39 4.10 -30.76
C THR A 243 -6.84 4.08 -31.24
N GLY A 244 -7.53 5.22 -31.29
CA GLY A 244 -8.91 5.34 -31.79
C GLY A 244 -9.98 4.72 -30.88
N LYS A 245 -9.62 4.37 -29.63
CA LYS A 245 -10.51 3.74 -28.65
C LYS A 245 -11.08 4.75 -27.64
N ALA A 246 -11.04 6.04 -27.97
CA ALA A 246 -11.49 7.11 -27.10
C ALA A 246 -13.00 7.06 -26.87
N VAL A 247 -13.43 7.13 -25.62
CA VAL A 247 -14.79 7.50 -25.24
C VAL A 247 -14.67 8.76 -24.41
N GLY A 248 -15.50 9.78 -24.69
CA GLY A 248 -15.65 10.93 -23.81
C GLY A 248 -16.02 10.43 -22.41
N GLY A 249 -15.20 10.73 -21.41
CA GLY A 249 -15.30 10.09 -20.10
C GLY A 249 -14.47 10.80 -19.04
N GLN A 250 -14.99 10.72 -17.80
CA GLN A 250 -14.72 11.54 -16.61
C GLN A 250 -13.26 11.93 -16.33
N ARG A 251 -13.12 13.06 -15.61
CA ARG A 251 -11.84 13.61 -15.15
C ARG A 251 -11.00 12.50 -14.48
N PRO A 252 -9.69 12.44 -14.74
CA PRO A 252 -8.81 11.47 -14.12
C PRO A 252 -8.92 11.57 -12.59
N PRO A 253 -8.93 10.44 -11.87
CA PRO A 253 -9.04 10.46 -10.41
C PRO A 253 -7.86 11.24 -9.81
N LEU A 254 -8.18 12.07 -8.83
CA LEU A 254 -7.21 12.90 -8.10
C LEU A 254 -6.22 12.01 -7.33
N LEU A 255 -5.04 12.58 -7.03
CA LEU A 255 -4.08 11.97 -6.11
C LEU A 255 -4.78 11.57 -4.80
N PRO A 256 -4.48 10.39 -4.24
CA PRO A 256 -5.10 9.98 -2.99
C PRO A 256 -4.90 11.02 -1.90
N TRP A 257 -5.99 11.42 -1.23
CA TRP A 257 -5.97 12.50 -0.24
C TRP A 257 -4.92 12.31 0.85
N PHE A 258 -4.64 11.07 1.25
CA PHE A 258 -3.67 10.76 2.31
C PHE A 258 -2.23 11.02 1.88
N ALA A 259 -1.91 10.86 0.60
CA ALA A 259 -0.59 11.18 0.05
C ALA A 259 -0.40 12.70 0.01
N VAL A 260 -1.44 13.44 -0.35
CA VAL A 260 -1.46 14.92 -0.31
C VAL A 260 -1.34 15.41 1.14
N ALA A 261 -2.10 14.83 2.06
CA ALA A 261 -2.05 15.15 3.48
C ALA A 261 -0.67 14.83 4.09
N PHE A 262 -0.06 13.69 3.73
CA PHE A 262 1.31 13.36 4.09
C PHE A 262 2.29 14.45 3.64
N ALA A 263 2.26 14.83 2.36
CA ALA A 263 3.15 15.85 1.81
C ALA A 263 2.96 17.22 2.49
N ALA A 264 1.70 17.60 2.77
CA ALA A 264 1.38 18.83 3.50
C ALA A 264 1.91 18.80 4.94
N LEU A 265 1.80 17.66 5.64
CA LEU A 265 2.31 17.50 6.99
C LEU A 265 3.84 17.48 7.03
N VAL A 266 4.52 16.91 6.03
CA VAL A 266 5.99 17.02 5.87
C VAL A 266 6.38 18.49 5.69
N ALA A 267 5.70 19.21 4.79
CA ALA A 267 5.98 20.63 4.57
C ALA A 267 5.78 21.47 5.84
N LEU A 268 4.69 21.21 6.58
CA LEU A 268 4.40 21.88 7.84
C LEU A 268 5.40 21.54 8.94
N ASN A 269 5.79 20.28 9.07
CA ASN A 269 6.82 19.86 10.02
C ASN A 269 8.19 20.51 9.70
N SER A 270 8.45 20.75 8.41
CA SER A 270 9.70 21.36 7.94
C SER A 270 9.82 22.86 8.21
N THR A 271 8.73 23.57 8.52
CA THR A 271 8.81 24.99 8.90
C THR A 271 9.31 25.18 10.34
N GLY A 272 9.35 24.11 11.14
CA GLY A 272 9.66 24.19 12.57
C GLY A 272 8.56 24.85 13.41
N TRP A 273 7.40 25.17 12.82
CA TRP A 273 6.29 25.82 13.55
C TRP A 273 5.53 24.86 14.48
N LEU A 274 5.69 23.55 14.28
CA LEU A 274 5.03 22.56 15.12
C LEU A 274 5.82 22.34 16.42
N SER A 275 5.13 22.38 17.56
CA SER A 275 5.73 22.01 18.84
C SER A 275 6.17 20.54 18.85
N PRO A 276 7.32 20.20 19.47
CA PRO A 276 7.77 18.81 19.64
C PRO A 276 6.72 17.88 20.27
N SER A 277 5.86 18.41 21.15
CA SER A 277 4.79 17.63 21.76
C SER A 277 3.72 17.23 20.75
N LEU A 278 3.40 18.12 19.79
CA LEU A 278 2.40 17.85 18.77
C LEU A 278 2.92 16.86 17.73
N THR A 279 4.18 16.98 17.32
CA THR A 279 4.81 16.02 16.40
C THR A 279 4.91 14.65 17.05
N THR A 280 5.29 14.56 18.33
CA THR A 280 5.34 13.29 19.08
C THR A 280 3.96 12.66 19.22
N ALA A 281 2.94 13.44 19.64
CA ALA A 281 1.57 12.92 19.78
C ALA A 281 1.00 12.43 18.44
N GLY A 282 1.19 13.19 17.36
CA GLY A 282 0.75 12.78 16.02
C GLY A 282 1.50 11.54 15.51
N SER A 283 2.78 11.44 15.85
CA SER A 283 3.65 10.30 15.55
C SER A 283 3.23 9.03 16.27
N ASP A 284 2.77 9.13 17.52
CA ASP A 284 2.26 8.01 18.30
C ASP A 284 0.86 7.60 17.85
N LEU A 285 0.00 8.57 17.54
CA LEU A 285 -1.31 8.31 16.95
C LEU A 285 -1.16 7.59 15.61
N SER A 286 -0.24 8.04 14.76
CA SER A 286 0.11 7.37 13.50
C SER A 286 0.49 5.91 13.75
N ARG A 287 1.41 5.64 14.69
CA ARG A 287 1.80 4.27 15.04
C ARG A 287 0.60 3.42 15.45
N TRP A 288 -0.26 3.90 16.35
CA TRP A 288 -1.45 3.16 16.78
C TRP A 288 -2.43 2.90 15.63
N CYS A 289 -2.67 3.90 14.78
CA CYS A 289 -3.48 3.73 13.57
C CYS A 289 -2.92 2.64 12.65
N LEU A 290 -1.60 2.62 12.44
CA LEU A 290 -0.94 1.65 11.58
C LEU A 290 -0.98 0.24 12.15
N VAL A 291 -0.76 0.06 13.46
CA VAL A 291 -0.83 -1.26 14.11
C VAL A 291 -2.28 -1.80 14.07
N ALA A 292 -3.28 -0.96 14.38
CA ALA A 292 -4.69 -1.36 14.28
C ALA A 292 -5.11 -1.66 12.84
N ALA A 293 -4.64 -0.87 11.88
CA ALA A 293 -4.85 -1.14 10.46
C ALA A 293 -4.22 -2.48 10.04
N MET A 294 -3.01 -2.77 10.49
CA MET A 294 -2.33 -4.03 10.18
C MET A 294 -3.07 -5.24 10.77
N ALA A 295 -3.62 -5.10 11.98
CA ALA A 295 -4.53 -6.09 12.55
C ALA A 295 -5.77 -6.30 11.67
N GLY A 296 -6.43 -5.22 11.25
CA GLY A 296 -7.57 -5.29 10.34
C GLY A 296 -7.24 -5.88 8.98
N ILE A 297 -6.05 -5.64 8.44
CA ILE A 297 -5.57 -6.23 7.18
C ILE A 297 -5.34 -7.73 7.37
N GLY A 298 -4.69 -8.15 8.46
CA GLY A 298 -4.54 -9.56 8.82
C GLY A 298 -5.90 -10.25 8.92
N MET A 299 -6.87 -9.63 9.62
CA MET A 299 -8.23 -10.16 9.74
C MET A 299 -8.92 -10.30 8.38
N LYS A 300 -8.63 -9.44 7.40
CA LYS A 300 -9.22 -9.51 6.07
C LYS A 300 -8.49 -10.44 5.10
N THR A 301 -7.36 -11.03 5.51
CA THR A 301 -6.53 -11.80 4.61
C THR A 301 -7.21 -13.15 4.32
N GLN A 302 -7.85 -13.26 3.16
CA GLN A 302 -8.47 -14.49 2.69
C GLN A 302 -7.50 -15.23 1.77
N LEU A 303 -6.75 -16.17 2.34
CA LEU A 303 -5.83 -17.01 1.56
C LEU A 303 -6.56 -17.88 0.52
N ARG A 304 -7.87 -18.08 0.69
CA ARG A 304 -8.71 -18.85 -0.24
C ARG A 304 -9.00 -18.09 -1.54
N GLU A 305 -9.17 -16.77 -1.50
CA GLU A 305 -9.41 -15.94 -2.69
C GLU A 305 -8.19 -15.88 -3.63
N LEU A 306 -7.00 -16.26 -3.16
CA LEU A 306 -5.80 -16.45 -4.00
C LEU A 306 -5.94 -17.60 -4.99
N VAL A 307 -6.70 -18.63 -4.64
CA VAL A 307 -6.71 -19.92 -5.36
C VAL A 307 -7.62 -19.87 -6.59
N ASP A 308 -8.58 -18.95 -6.63
CA ASP A 308 -9.57 -18.83 -7.71
C ASP A 308 -9.12 -17.90 -8.87
N VAL A 309 -7.86 -17.44 -8.86
CA VAL A 309 -7.31 -16.60 -9.92
C VAL A 309 -6.78 -17.48 -11.06
N GLY A 310 -7.18 -17.18 -12.31
CA GLY A 310 -6.72 -17.94 -13.47
C GLY A 310 -5.18 -17.98 -13.60
N LEU A 311 -4.63 -19.12 -14.04
CA LEU A 311 -3.18 -19.35 -14.07
C LEU A 311 -2.41 -18.34 -14.94
N LYS A 312 -2.94 -17.98 -16.13
CA LYS A 312 -2.25 -17.05 -17.05
C LYS A 312 -2.08 -15.64 -16.44
N PRO A 313 -3.12 -14.98 -15.90
CA PRO A 313 -2.94 -13.71 -15.18
C PRO A 313 -1.96 -13.79 -13.99
N VAL A 314 -1.99 -14.89 -13.23
CA VAL A 314 -1.07 -15.09 -12.09
C VAL A 314 0.38 -15.11 -12.56
N VAL A 315 0.70 -15.87 -13.61
CA VAL A 315 2.06 -15.96 -14.16
C VAL A 315 2.55 -14.58 -14.61
N LEU A 316 1.71 -13.80 -15.29
CA LEU A 316 2.06 -12.44 -15.70
C LEU A 316 2.42 -11.58 -14.48
N MET A 317 1.55 -11.53 -13.48
CA MET A 317 1.73 -10.68 -12.31
C MET A 317 2.90 -11.12 -11.42
N VAL A 318 3.11 -12.44 -11.24
CA VAL A 318 4.31 -12.97 -10.57
C VAL A 318 5.56 -12.56 -11.34
N GLY A 319 5.53 -12.65 -12.68
CA GLY A 319 6.63 -12.19 -13.54
C GLY A 319 6.91 -10.70 -13.37
N GLU A 320 5.88 -9.85 -13.32
CA GLU A 320 6.01 -8.41 -13.05
C GLU A 320 6.62 -8.15 -11.66
N THR A 321 6.17 -8.87 -10.62
CA THR A 321 6.68 -8.76 -9.25
C THR A 321 8.16 -9.17 -9.16
N VAL A 322 8.54 -10.27 -9.81
CA VAL A 322 9.94 -10.71 -9.86
C VAL A 322 10.77 -9.71 -10.67
N PHE A 323 10.25 -9.21 -11.79
CA PHE A 323 10.94 -8.24 -12.64
C PHE A 323 11.24 -6.94 -11.90
N ILE A 324 10.24 -6.32 -11.25
CA ILE A 324 10.48 -5.07 -10.50
C ILE A 324 11.46 -5.29 -9.35
N ALA A 325 11.40 -6.43 -8.65
CA ALA A 325 12.35 -6.75 -7.59
C ALA A 325 13.78 -6.91 -8.13
N ALA A 326 13.96 -7.68 -9.19
CA ALA A 326 15.27 -7.88 -9.82
C ALA A 326 15.84 -6.56 -10.38
N LEU A 327 14.99 -5.76 -11.02
CA LEU A 327 15.37 -4.46 -11.56
C LEU A 327 15.81 -3.50 -10.45
N VAL A 328 15.05 -3.38 -9.36
CA VAL A 328 15.43 -2.52 -8.24
C VAL A 328 16.71 -3.01 -7.58
N LEU A 329 16.88 -4.32 -7.37
CA LEU A 329 18.12 -4.88 -6.84
C LEU A 329 19.32 -4.57 -7.74
N ALA A 330 19.14 -4.66 -9.06
CA ALA A 330 20.17 -4.27 -10.02
C ALA A 330 20.48 -2.78 -9.92
N LEU A 331 19.48 -1.90 -9.93
CA LEU A 331 19.67 -0.45 -9.83
C LEU A 331 20.33 -0.03 -8.51
N LEU A 332 20.02 -0.70 -7.39
CA LEU A 332 20.63 -0.42 -6.09
C LEU A 332 22.12 -0.77 -6.04
N ARG A 333 22.56 -1.79 -6.78
CA ARG A 333 24.00 -2.11 -6.88
C ARG A 333 24.80 -1.10 -7.69
N TRP A 334 24.12 -0.33 -8.54
CA TRP A 334 24.72 0.69 -9.41
C TRP A 334 24.56 2.10 -8.85
N ALA A 335 23.81 2.27 -7.77
CA ALA A 335 23.73 3.53 -7.04
C ALA A 335 25.02 3.68 -6.21
N PRO A 336 25.71 4.84 -6.28
CA PRO A 336 26.94 5.12 -5.55
C PRO A 336 26.70 5.27 -4.04
#